data_AF-A0AAV0A4H8-F1
#
_entry.id   AF-A0AAV0A4H8-F1
#
_cell.length_a   1.000
_cell.length_b   1.000
_cell.length_c   1.000
_cell.angle_alpha   90.00
_cell.angle_beta   90.00
_cell.angle_gamma   90.00
#
_symmetry.space_group_name_H-M   'P 1'
#
loop_
_entity.id
_entity.type
_entity.pdbx_description
1 polymer ?
#
loop_
_entity_poly.entity_id
_entity_poly.type
_entity_poly.pdbx_seq_one_letter_code
_entity_poly.pdbx_strand_id
1 'polypeptide(L)'
;MAASALREELDSRFLQLLGDLEELEAKRAALNARVEEGWLSLAKARYAMGAKSVGPLQYASHMEPQVCVRASEAQDGPQTFRVIKADAQTPEEVGPREASLRRRKGPTKTQESESSAVPQDPLNWFGILVPHSLRQAQASFRDGLQLAADIASLQTRITWGRSQLRGLQKKLKELDPGPA
;
A
#
# COMPACT_ATOMS: atom_id res chain seq x y z
N MET A 1 44.02 3.23 9.11
CA MET A 1 43.04 4.30 9.41
C MET A 1 41.91 4.31 8.39
N ALA A 2 42.14 4.64 7.10
CA ALA A 2 41.06 4.66 6.10
C ALA A 2 40.48 3.26 5.75
N ALA A 3 41.35 2.25 5.57
CA ALA A 3 40.90 0.89 5.26
C ALA A 3 40.15 0.21 6.43
N SER A 4 40.50 0.52 7.69
CA SER A 4 39.79 0.00 8.86
C SER A 4 38.40 0.60 8.98
N ALA A 5 38.25 1.92 8.81
CA ALA A 5 36.95 2.57 8.80
C ALA A 5 36.01 2.03 7.70
N LEU A 6 36.57 1.72 6.52
CA LEU A 6 35.79 1.16 5.41
C LEU A 6 35.35 -0.29 5.66
N ARG A 7 36.15 -1.09 6.39
CA ARG A 7 35.77 -2.43 6.84
C ARG A 7 34.66 -2.38 7.88
N GLU A 8 34.77 -1.48 8.87
CA GLU A 8 33.71 -1.23 9.85
C GLU A 8 32.39 -0.80 9.18
N GLU A 9 32.46 0.09 8.18
CA GLU A 9 31.28 0.48 7.41
C GLU A 9 30.68 -0.72 6.66
N LEU A 10 31.50 -1.54 6.01
CA LEU A 10 31.05 -2.75 5.31
C LEU A 10 30.33 -3.72 6.25
N ASP A 11 30.91 -3.99 7.41
CA ASP A 11 30.33 -4.89 8.41
C ASP A 11 28.99 -4.35 8.92
N SER A 12 28.91 -3.05 9.21
CA SER A 12 27.65 -2.41 9.65
C SER A 12 26.55 -2.51 8.58
N ARG A 13 26.90 -2.30 7.31
CA ARG A 13 25.96 -2.41 6.18
C ARG A 13 25.55 -3.87 5.93
N PHE A 14 26.46 -4.81 6.18
CA PHE A 14 26.16 -6.23 6.04
C PHE A 14 25.19 -6.70 7.13
N LEU A 15 25.41 -6.30 8.39
CA LEU A 15 24.48 -6.57 9.48
C LEU A 15 23.11 -5.94 9.23
N GLN A 16 23.06 -4.71 8.71
CA GLN A 16 21.80 -4.07 8.31
C GLN A 16 21.07 -4.89 7.23
N LEU A 17 21.78 -5.38 6.21
CA LEU A 17 21.20 -6.22 5.16
C LEU A 17 20.66 -7.54 5.71
N LEU A 18 21.36 -8.17 6.66
CA LEU A 18 20.89 -9.40 7.30
C LEU A 18 19.59 -9.15 8.08
N GLY A 19 19.52 -8.04 8.85
CA GLY A 19 18.30 -7.63 9.54
C GLY A 19 17.14 -7.35 8.60
N ASP A 20 17.39 -6.63 7.49
CA ASP A 20 16.36 -6.37 6.48
C ASP A 20 15.84 -7.67 5.82
N LEU A 21 16.72 -8.67 5.62
CA LEU A 21 16.34 -9.99 5.08
C LEU A 21 15.50 -10.80 6.07
N GLU A 22 15.83 -10.76 7.36
CA GLU A 22 15.04 -11.39 8.42
C GLU A 22 13.65 -10.74 8.52
N GLU A 23 13.58 -9.41 8.50
CA GLU A 23 12.31 -8.67 8.49
C GLU A 23 11.47 -9.02 7.25
N LEU A 24 12.11 -9.17 6.09
CA LEU A 24 11.44 -9.58 4.85
C LEU A 24 10.79 -10.96 4.98
N GLU A 25 11.51 -11.95 5.51
CA GLU A 25 10.98 -13.30 5.71
C GLU A 25 9.83 -13.31 6.73
N ALA A 26 9.97 -12.59 7.84
CA ALA A 26 8.90 -12.44 8.82
C ALA A 26 7.62 -11.82 8.22
N LYS A 27 7.76 -10.74 7.44
CA LYS A 27 6.60 -10.10 6.79
C LYS A 27 5.99 -10.98 5.70
N ARG A 28 6.78 -11.76 4.96
CA ARG A 28 6.28 -12.74 3.98
C ARG A 28 5.43 -13.81 4.66
N ALA A 29 5.89 -14.36 5.78
CA ALA A 29 5.12 -15.32 6.55
C ALA A 29 3.79 -14.70 7.05
N ALA A 30 3.84 -13.47 7.58
CA ALA A 30 2.65 -12.74 8.01
C ALA A 30 1.68 -12.46 6.84
N LEU A 31 2.19 -12.06 5.68
CA LEU A 31 1.39 -11.83 4.47
C LEU A 31 0.67 -13.10 4.04
N ASN A 32 1.39 -14.22 3.97
CA ASN A 32 0.81 -15.52 3.58
C ASN A 32 -0.32 -15.92 4.54
N ALA A 33 -0.10 -15.80 5.86
CA ALA A 33 -1.12 -16.09 6.85
C ALA A 33 -2.39 -15.23 6.67
N ARG A 34 -2.23 -13.92 6.40
CA ARG A 34 -3.37 -13.02 6.14
C ARG A 34 -4.10 -13.34 4.84
N VAL A 35 -3.36 -13.67 3.78
CA VAL A 35 -3.95 -14.03 2.49
C VAL A 35 -4.73 -15.34 2.60
N GLU A 36 -4.17 -16.35 3.27
CA GLU A 36 -4.84 -17.62 3.55
C GLU A 36 -6.12 -17.43 4.38
N GLU A 37 -6.05 -16.65 5.47
CA GLU A 37 -7.21 -16.29 6.29
C GLU A 37 -8.29 -15.58 5.47
N GLY A 38 -7.88 -14.64 4.61
CA GLY A 38 -8.77 -13.90 3.72
C GLY A 38 -9.50 -14.81 2.74
N TRP A 39 -8.77 -15.71 2.07
CA TRP A 39 -9.36 -16.67 1.13
C TRP A 39 -10.28 -17.67 1.81
N LEU A 40 -9.90 -18.20 2.98
CA LEU A 40 -10.74 -19.11 3.75
C LEU A 40 -12.04 -18.43 4.18
N SER A 41 -11.96 -17.19 4.68
CA SER A 41 -13.12 -16.42 5.11
C SER A 41 -14.02 -16.06 3.92
N LEU A 42 -13.44 -15.73 2.76
CA LEU A 42 -14.18 -15.49 1.53
C LEU A 42 -14.90 -16.76 1.04
N ALA A 43 -14.25 -17.92 1.12
CA ALA A 43 -14.87 -19.20 0.79
C ALA A 43 -16.07 -19.51 1.70
N LYS A 44 -15.94 -19.27 3.01
CA LYS A 44 -17.05 -19.39 3.98
C LYS A 44 -18.21 -18.46 3.64
N ALA A 45 -17.92 -17.21 3.26
CA ALA A 45 -18.96 -16.25 2.83
C ALA A 45 -19.68 -16.73 1.56
N ARG A 46 -18.94 -17.20 0.54
CA ARG A 46 -19.50 -17.76 -0.70
C ARG A 46 -20.36 -19.00 -0.45
N TYR A 47 -19.97 -19.84 0.50
CA TYR A 47 -20.75 -21.01 0.90
C TYR A 47 -22.07 -20.60 1.57
N ALA A 48 -22.02 -19.66 2.53
CA ALA A 48 -23.20 -19.21 3.26
C ALA A 48 -24.20 -18.41 2.41
N MET A 49 -23.72 -17.52 1.55
CA MET A 49 -24.56 -16.64 0.73
C MET A 49 -24.93 -17.23 -0.64
N GLY A 50 -24.24 -18.29 -1.06
CA GLY A 50 -24.32 -18.82 -2.41
C GLY A 50 -23.30 -18.19 -3.37
N ALA A 51 -22.76 -19.00 -4.27
CA ALA A 51 -21.64 -18.62 -5.15
C ALA A 51 -21.93 -17.45 -6.11
N LYS A 52 -23.22 -17.19 -6.41
CA LYS A 52 -23.67 -16.09 -7.28
C LYS A 52 -23.81 -14.75 -6.54
N SER A 53 -23.91 -14.80 -5.21
CA SER A 53 -24.16 -13.64 -4.35
C SER A 53 -22.88 -12.94 -3.91
N VAL A 54 -21.72 -13.59 -4.02
CA VAL A 54 -20.41 -13.01 -3.71
C VAL A 54 -19.53 -13.18 -4.94
N GLY A 55 -19.53 -12.19 -5.82
CA GLY A 55 -18.74 -12.22 -7.04
C GLY A 55 -18.89 -10.95 -7.88
N PRO A 56 -18.22 -10.91 -9.06
CA PRO A 56 -18.11 -9.68 -9.86
C PRO A 56 -19.44 -9.09 -10.34
N LEU A 57 -20.48 -9.93 -10.49
CA LEU A 57 -21.82 -9.49 -10.90
C LEU A 57 -22.49 -8.56 -9.88
N GLN A 58 -22.02 -8.53 -8.63
CA GLN A 58 -22.58 -7.69 -7.58
C GLN A 58 -21.90 -6.33 -7.46
N TYR A 59 -20.78 -6.10 -8.16
CA TYR A 59 -20.05 -4.84 -8.05
C TYR A 59 -20.91 -3.67 -8.53
N ALA A 60 -20.78 -2.52 -7.86
CA ALA A 60 -21.47 -1.31 -8.29
C ALA A 60 -20.96 -0.84 -9.65
N SER A 61 -21.84 -0.18 -10.43
CA SER A 61 -21.47 0.39 -11.73
C SER A 61 -20.38 1.47 -11.62
N HIS A 62 -20.30 2.14 -10.47
CA HIS A 62 -19.21 3.03 -10.10
C HIS A 62 -18.45 2.42 -8.92
N MET A 63 -17.28 1.86 -9.19
CA MET A 63 -16.38 1.33 -8.16
C MET A 63 -15.24 2.32 -7.95
N GLU A 64 -15.18 2.91 -6.76
CA GLU A 64 -14.10 3.82 -6.37
C GLU A 64 -13.07 3.09 -5.50
N PRO A 65 -11.76 3.32 -5.71
CA PRO A 65 -10.74 2.77 -4.85
C PRO A 65 -10.86 3.38 -3.46
N GLN A 66 -10.94 2.58 -2.41
CA GLN A 66 -10.88 3.08 -1.03
C GLN A 66 -9.44 3.37 -0.58
N VAL A 67 -8.48 2.76 -1.27
CA VAL A 67 -7.08 2.68 -0.87
C VAL A 67 -6.20 2.84 -2.11
N CYS A 68 -5.16 3.64 -1.99
CA CYS A 68 -4.13 3.86 -3.00
C CYS A 68 -2.75 3.54 -2.42
N VAL A 69 -1.81 3.14 -3.28
CA VAL A 69 -0.40 2.99 -2.90
C VAL A 69 0.35 4.20 -3.42
N ARG A 70 1.04 4.91 -2.52
CA ARG A 70 1.91 6.03 -2.88
C ARG A 70 3.37 5.59 -2.79
N ALA A 71 4.09 5.79 -3.88
CA ALA A 71 5.53 5.71 -3.88
C ALA A 71 6.11 7.07 -3.43
N SER A 72 7.07 7.02 -2.52
CA SER A 72 7.82 8.19 -2.05
C SER A 72 9.29 7.92 -2.31
N GLU A 73 9.91 8.79 -3.10
CA GLU A 73 11.37 8.80 -3.26
C GLU A 73 11.97 9.60 -2.09
N ALA A 74 12.93 9.00 -1.40
CA ALA A 74 13.71 9.73 -0.41
C ALA A 74 14.86 10.43 -1.15
N GLN A 75 15.16 11.68 -0.78
CA GLN A 75 16.17 12.52 -1.46
C GLN A 75 17.55 11.84 -1.57
N ASP A 76 17.88 10.92 -0.66
CA ASP A 76 19.12 10.14 -0.63
C ASP A 76 18.89 8.65 -0.29
N GLY A 77 17.69 8.11 -0.53
CA GLY A 77 17.32 6.77 -0.04
C GLY A 77 16.49 5.93 -1.00
N PRO A 78 16.33 4.62 -0.71
CA PRO A 78 15.50 3.73 -1.50
C PRO A 78 14.05 4.21 -1.53
N GLN A 79 13.39 4.03 -2.67
CA GLN A 79 11.96 4.30 -2.82
C GLN A 79 11.17 3.47 -1.79
N THR A 80 10.19 4.12 -1.15
CA THR A 80 9.30 3.51 -0.18
C THR A 80 7.86 3.57 -0.66
N PHE A 81 7.07 2.57 -0.29
CA PHE A 81 5.66 2.46 -0.63
C PHE A 81 4.82 2.57 0.63
N ARG A 82 3.75 3.34 0.57
CA ARG A 82 2.77 3.45 1.66
C ARG A 82 1.36 3.31 1.13
N VAL A 83 0.55 2.56 1.85
CA VAL A 83 -0.88 2.44 1.61
C VAL A 83 -1.58 3.64 2.27
N ILE A 84 -2.42 4.33 1.53
CA ILE A 84 -3.16 5.52 1.98
C ILE A 84 -4.64 5.40 1.58
N LYS A 85 -5.54 5.98 2.37
CA LYS A 85 -6.96 6.08 1.99
C LYS A 85 -7.11 7.04 0.81
N ALA A 86 -7.97 6.69 -0.14
CA ALA A 86 -8.14 7.47 -1.37
C ALA A 86 -8.64 8.90 -1.11
N ASP A 87 -9.52 9.09 -0.13
CA ASP A 87 -10.11 10.40 0.20
C ASP A 87 -9.12 11.38 0.86
N ALA A 88 -7.93 10.92 1.24
CA ALA A 88 -6.88 11.76 1.79
C ALA A 88 -6.13 12.59 0.71
N GLN A 89 -6.65 12.61 -0.53
CA GLN A 89 -6.13 13.40 -1.64
C GLN A 89 -7.24 14.21 -2.31
N THR A 90 -7.51 15.40 -1.81
CA THR A 90 -7.78 16.54 -2.69
C THR A 90 -6.53 17.41 -2.70
N PRO A 91 -5.68 17.33 -3.73
CA PRO A 91 -4.68 18.35 -3.99
C PRO A 91 -5.37 19.53 -4.70
N GLU A 92 -5.37 20.67 -4.02
CA GLU A 92 -5.49 22.05 -4.53
C GLU A 92 -6.54 22.37 -5.60
N GLU A 93 -7.62 22.99 -5.12
CA GLU A 93 -8.53 23.86 -5.85
C GLU A 93 -7.73 25.09 -6.37
N VAL A 94 -7.34 25.09 -7.66
CA VAL A 94 -6.93 26.32 -8.37
C VAL A 94 -7.62 26.37 -9.73
N GLY A 95 -8.83 26.91 -9.74
CA GLY A 95 -9.55 27.32 -10.94
C GLY A 95 -10.43 28.53 -10.60
N PRO A 96 -10.41 29.63 -11.36
CA PRO A 96 -11.11 30.85 -10.98
C PRO A 96 -12.62 30.61 -10.90
N ARG A 97 -13.21 30.84 -9.71
CA ARG A 97 -14.67 30.95 -9.58
C ARG A 97 -15.11 32.24 -10.28
N GLU A 98 -15.58 32.12 -11.51
CA GLU A 98 -16.27 33.23 -12.17
C GLU A 98 -17.64 33.44 -11.53
N ALA A 99 -17.74 34.56 -10.80
CA ALA A 99 -19.00 35.13 -10.36
C ALA A 99 -19.77 35.67 -11.58
N SER A 100 -20.84 34.98 -11.99
CA SER A 100 -21.82 35.51 -12.94
C SER A 100 -23.21 35.55 -12.31
N LEU A 101 -23.62 36.78 -12.05
CA LEU A 101 -24.88 37.22 -11.48
C LEU A 101 -26.07 36.93 -12.42
N ARG A 102 -27.20 36.45 -11.88
CA ARG A 102 -28.48 37.20 -11.82
C ARG A 102 -29.61 36.35 -11.25
N ARG A 103 -30.12 36.81 -10.10
CA ARG A 103 -31.39 36.39 -9.48
C ARG A 103 -32.55 36.51 -10.47
N ARG A 104 -33.39 35.48 -10.53
CA ARG A 104 -34.85 35.64 -10.71
C ARG A 104 -35.58 34.84 -9.63
N LYS A 105 -36.55 35.50 -9.01
CA LYS A 105 -37.44 35.02 -7.93
C LYS A 105 -38.49 34.06 -8.53
N GLY A 106 -38.64 32.85 -7.98
CA GLY A 106 -39.74 31.91 -8.30
C GLY A 106 -39.49 30.51 -7.74
N PRO A 107 -40.53 29.73 -7.36
CA PRO A 107 -40.54 28.98 -6.11
C PRO A 107 -40.02 27.53 -6.22
N THR A 108 -39.31 27.13 -5.16
CA THR A 108 -39.25 25.77 -4.58
C THR A 108 -39.17 24.61 -5.58
N LYS A 109 -37.97 24.39 -6.13
CA LYS A 109 -37.53 23.05 -6.53
C LYS A 109 -36.32 22.73 -5.67
N THR A 110 -36.50 21.82 -4.71
CA THR A 110 -35.43 21.25 -3.89
C THR A 110 -34.32 20.81 -4.82
N GLN A 111 -33.24 21.59 -4.81
CA GLN A 111 -32.00 21.24 -5.47
C GLN A 111 -31.52 19.98 -4.78
N GLU A 112 -31.34 18.90 -5.54
CA GLU A 112 -30.46 17.81 -5.16
C GLU A 112 -29.09 18.45 -4.92
N SER A 113 -28.82 18.78 -3.67
CA SER A 113 -27.48 19.07 -3.23
C SER A 113 -26.71 17.78 -3.43
N GLU A 114 -25.72 17.82 -4.31
CA GLU A 114 -24.65 16.84 -4.40
C GLU A 114 -24.14 16.60 -2.97
N SER A 115 -24.65 15.56 -2.34
CA SER A 115 -24.20 15.15 -1.03
C SER A 115 -22.81 14.59 -1.27
N SER A 116 -21.80 15.29 -0.78
CA SER A 116 -20.46 14.77 -0.48
C SER A 116 -20.59 13.29 -0.09
N ALA A 117 -20.32 12.40 -1.04
CA ALA A 117 -20.65 11.00 -0.89
C ALA A 117 -19.72 10.42 0.16
N VAL A 118 -20.28 10.05 1.31
CA VAL A 118 -19.58 9.22 2.29
C VAL A 118 -19.09 7.99 1.53
N PRO A 119 -17.80 7.63 1.60
CA PRO A 119 -17.28 6.45 0.92
C PRO A 119 -18.12 5.23 1.32
N GLN A 120 -18.91 4.72 0.37
CA GLN A 120 -19.78 3.59 0.65
C GLN A 120 -18.92 2.35 0.93
N ASP A 121 -19.25 1.61 1.99
CA ASP A 121 -18.58 0.34 2.28
C ASP A 121 -18.88 -0.64 1.13
N PRO A 122 -17.88 -1.12 0.37
CA PRO A 122 -18.07 -2.01 -0.77
C PRO A 122 -18.66 -3.36 -0.36
N LEU A 123 -18.66 -3.68 0.95
CA LEU A 123 -19.38 -4.84 1.45
C LEU A 123 -20.89 -4.75 1.21
N ASN A 124 -21.45 -3.54 1.17
CA ASN A 124 -22.89 -3.34 0.96
C ASN A 124 -23.34 -3.73 -0.46
N TRP A 125 -22.41 -3.88 -1.40
CA TRP A 125 -22.70 -4.42 -2.74
C TRP A 125 -23.20 -5.87 -2.69
N PHE A 126 -22.87 -6.60 -1.63
CA PHE A 126 -23.28 -8.01 -1.45
C PHE A 126 -24.56 -8.15 -0.61
N GLY A 127 -25.32 -7.05 -0.45
CA GLY A 127 -26.61 -7.02 0.24
C GLY A 127 -26.54 -6.39 1.64
N ILE A 128 -27.72 -6.19 2.23
CA ILE A 128 -27.88 -5.49 3.52
C ILE A 128 -27.34 -6.33 4.69
N LEU A 129 -27.40 -7.66 4.58
CA LEU A 129 -26.92 -8.60 5.59
C LEU A 129 -25.59 -9.23 5.18
N VAL A 130 -24.51 -8.47 5.37
CA VAL A 130 -23.15 -8.93 5.11
C VAL A 130 -22.72 -9.91 6.22
N PRO A 131 -22.37 -11.17 5.90
CA PRO A 131 -21.94 -12.13 6.90
C PRO A 131 -20.59 -11.75 7.50
N HIS A 132 -20.36 -12.15 8.75
CA HIS A 132 -19.13 -11.88 9.48
C HIS A 132 -17.88 -12.37 8.73
N SER A 133 -17.96 -13.53 8.05
CA SER A 133 -16.87 -14.08 7.25
C SER A 133 -16.47 -13.19 6.07
N LEU A 134 -17.40 -12.45 5.46
CA LEU A 134 -17.05 -11.52 4.37
C LEU A 134 -16.37 -10.26 4.91
N ARG A 135 -16.80 -9.78 6.09
CA ARG A 135 -16.12 -8.70 6.81
C ARG A 135 -14.69 -9.10 7.20
N GLN A 136 -14.52 -10.32 7.71
CA GLN A 136 -13.21 -10.87 8.05
C GLN A 136 -12.32 -10.98 6.81
N ALA A 137 -12.85 -11.48 5.69
CA ALA A 137 -12.10 -11.54 4.43
C ALA A 137 -11.59 -10.16 3.99
N GLN A 138 -12.46 -9.14 4.01
CA GLN A 138 -12.08 -7.76 3.69
C GLN A 138 -10.98 -7.24 4.62
N ALA A 139 -11.08 -7.48 5.93
CA ALA A 139 -10.07 -7.07 6.90
C ALA A 139 -8.73 -7.76 6.64
N SER A 140 -8.72 -9.08 6.47
CA SER A 140 -7.50 -9.85 6.18
C SER A 140 -6.81 -9.39 4.89
N PHE A 141 -7.57 -9.08 3.83
CA PHE A 141 -7.00 -8.55 2.58
C PHE A 141 -6.49 -7.11 2.72
N ARG A 142 -7.13 -6.25 3.53
CA ARG A 142 -6.62 -4.90 3.83
C ARG A 142 -5.28 -4.97 4.57
N ASP A 143 -5.19 -5.83 5.59
CA ASP A 143 -3.93 -6.06 6.32
C ASP A 143 -2.86 -6.65 5.38
N GLY A 144 -3.24 -7.61 4.53
CA GLY A 144 -2.37 -8.18 3.51
C GLY A 144 -1.84 -7.14 2.53
N LEU A 145 -2.66 -6.19 2.10
CA LEU A 145 -2.23 -5.09 1.23
C LEU A 145 -1.22 -4.17 1.91
N GLN A 146 -1.39 -3.89 3.21
CA GLN A 146 -0.43 -3.14 4.00
C GLN A 146 0.93 -3.87 4.05
N LEU A 147 0.91 -5.16 4.39
CA LEU A 147 2.11 -6.00 4.42
C LEU A 147 2.80 -6.08 3.06
N ALA A 148 2.04 -6.15 1.96
CA ALA A 148 2.59 -6.16 0.61
C ALA A 148 3.35 -4.87 0.27
N ALA A 149 2.82 -3.70 0.65
CA ALA A 149 3.52 -2.43 0.46
C ALA A 149 4.79 -2.33 1.32
N ASP A 150 4.75 -2.82 2.55
CA ASP A 150 5.91 -2.88 3.43
C ASP A 150 6.99 -3.81 2.89
N ILE A 151 6.59 -4.98 2.37
CA ILE A 151 7.48 -5.95 1.71
C ILE A 151 8.12 -5.32 0.46
N ALA A 152 7.34 -4.62 -0.37
CA ALA A 152 7.88 -3.94 -1.55
C ALA A 152 8.93 -2.89 -1.15
N SER A 153 8.67 -2.13 -0.08
CA SER A 153 9.61 -1.14 0.45
C SER A 153 10.90 -1.79 0.97
N LEU A 154 10.78 -2.89 1.71
CA LEU A 154 11.93 -3.67 2.17
C LEU A 154 12.73 -4.25 1.02
N GLN A 155 12.08 -4.77 -0.02
CA GLN A 155 12.76 -5.28 -1.21
C GLN A 155 13.56 -4.19 -1.92
N THR A 156 13.02 -2.97 -2.03
CA THR A 156 13.76 -1.82 -2.55
C THR A 156 14.95 -1.47 -1.65
N ARG A 157 14.78 -1.49 -0.33
CA ARG A 157 15.88 -1.25 0.62
C ARG A 157 16.99 -2.31 0.50
N ILE A 158 16.62 -3.59 0.39
CA ILE A 158 17.56 -4.71 0.25
C ILE A 158 18.34 -4.60 -1.06
N THR A 159 17.66 -4.30 -2.17
CA THR A 159 18.33 -4.14 -3.47
C THR A 159 19.29 -2.94 -3.45
N TRP A 160 18.89 -1.83 -2.83
CA TRP A 160 19.75 -0.68 -2.58
C TRP A 160 20.96 -1.04 -1.71
N GLY A 161 20.75 -1.66 -0.54
CA GLY A 161 21.81 -2.06 0.39
C GLY A 161 22.83 -3.02 -0.25
N ARG A 162 22.36 -3.98 -1.07
CA ARG A 162 23.23 -4.84 -1.88
C ARG A 162 24.09 -4.06 -2.88
N SER A 163 23.55 -2.99 -3.47
CA SER A 163 24.30 -2.12 -4.36
C SER A 163 25.41 -1.38 -3.61
N GLN A 164 25.08 -0.80 -2.45
CA GLN A 164 26.04 -0.08 -1.59
C GLN A 164 27.17 -0.98 -1.12
N LEU A 165 26.86 -2.20 -0.64
CA LEU A 165 27.86 -3.18 -0.21
C LEU A 165 28.81 -3.56 -1.34
N ARG A 166 28.30 -3.80 -2.55
CA ARG A 166 29.17 -4.05 -3.72
C ARG A 166 30.08 -2.87 -4.03
N GLY A 167 29.58 -1.63 -3.89
CA GLY A 167 30.37 -0.42 -4.04
C GLY A 167 31.51 -0.33 -3.03
N LEU A 168 31.23 -0.55 -1.75
CA LEU A 168 32.23 -0.56 -0.68
C LEU A 168 33.27 -1.67 -0.87
N GLN A 169 32.84 -2.89 -1.24
CA GLN A 169 33.75 -4.00 -1.53
C GLN A 169 34.73 -3.70 -2.67
N LYS A 170 34.28 -3.00 -3.72
CA LYS A 170 35.18 -2.57 -4.82
C LYS A 170 36.21 -1.56 -4.34
N LYS A 171 35.77 -0.53 -3.61
CA LYS A 171 36.66 0.48 -3.01
C LYS A 171 37.70 -0.15 -2.08
N LEU A 172 37.30 -1.15 -1.28
CA LEU A 172 38.24 -1.86 -0.42
C LEU A 172 39.31 -2.61 -1.21
N LYS A 173 38.94 -3.27 -2.31
CA LYS A 173 39.88 -4.00 -3.19
C LYS A 173 40.87 -3.06 -3.88
N GLU A 174 40.44 -1.86 -4.26
CA GLU A 174 41.32 -0.85 -4.87
C GLU A 174 42.37 -0.30 -3.88
N LEU A 175 42.03 -0.26 -2.59
CA LEU A 175 42.90 0.22 -1.52
C LEU A 175 43.84 -0.86 -0.96
N ASP A 176 43.52 -2.13 -1.19
CA ASP A 176 44.29 -3.29 -0.74
C ASP A 176 44.50 -4.28 -1.93
N PRO A 177 45.26 -3.87 -2.97
CA PRO A 177 45.67 -4.81 -3.99
C PRO A 177 46.63 -5.78 -3.32
N GLY A 178 46.14 -6.98 -2.98
CA GLY A 178 46.95 -8.03 -2.34
C GLY A 178 48.28 -8.25 -3.06
N PRO A 179 49.30 -8.81 -2.38
CA PRO A 179 50.64 -8.96 -2.94
C PRO A 179 50.56 -9.74 -4.25
N ALA A 180 51.07 -9.12 -5.32
CA ALA A 180 51.18 -9.68 -6.66
C ALA A 180 52.01 -10.97 -6.69
#